data_AF-A0A8H4VBZ0-F1
#
_entry.id   AF-A0A8H4VBZ0-F1
#
_cell.length_a   1.000
_cell.length_b   1.000
_cell.length_c   1.000
_cell.angle_alpha   90.00
_cell.angle_beta   90.00
_cell.angle_gamma   90.00
#
_symmetry.space_group_name_H-M   'P 1'
#
loop_
_entity.id
_entity.type
_entity.pdbx_description
1 polymer ?
#
loop_
_entity_poly.entity_id
_entity_poly.type
_entity_poly.pdbx_seq_one_letter_code
_entity_poly.pdbx_strand_id
1 'polypeptide(L)'
;MSLRRRESLVRLARRYDALLISDDVYDFLQWPLHDSFPPPPTLPRLCDIDLSMGPEANDPHNFGHAISNGSFSKIAGPGMRTGWVEGSRAFIAGLGDTASTLSGGAPML
;
A
#
# COMPACT_ATOMS: atom_id res chain seq x y z
N MET A 1 1.39 13.29 4.35
CA MET A 1 2.13 12.95 5.59
C MET A 1 3.62 13.16 5.38
N SER A 2 4.37 13.67 6.36
CA SER A 2 5.83 13.74 6.29
C SER A 2 6.47 12.34 6.37
N LEU A 3 7.65 12.15 5.75
CA LEU A 3 8.40 10.89 5.79
C LEU A 3 8.59 10.34 7.22
N ARG A 4 9.04 11.18 8.15
CA ARG A 4 9.21 10.81 9.57
C ARG A 4 7.96 10.22 10.22
N ARG A 5 6.78 10.71 9.85
CA ARG A 5 5.49 10.21 10.37
C ARG A 5 5.14 8.87 9.75
N ARG A 6 5.40 8.69 8.45
CA ARG A 6 5.21 7.40 7.73
C ARG A 6 6.08 6.31 8.36
N GLU A 7 7.36 6.58 8.55
CA GLU A 7 8.28 5.65 9.22
C GLU A 7 7.87 5.32 10.65
N SER A 8 7.44 6.33 11.42
CA SER A 8 6.99 6.11 12.80
C SER A 8 5.73 5.24 12.86
N LEU A 9 4.82 5.40 11.88
CA LEU A 9 3.61 4.59 11.77
C LEU A 9 3.93 3.13 11.43
N VAL A 10 4.81 2.90 10.45
CA VAL A 10 5.28 1.54 10.10
C VAL A 10 5.94 0.86 11.30
N ARG A 11 6.82 1.57 12.01
CA ARG A 11 7.44 1.03 13.25
C ARG A 11 6.42 0.70 14.33
N LEU A 12 5.34 1.48 14.43
CA LEU A 12 4.26 1.20 15.38
C LEU A 12 3.50 -0.07 14.98
N ALA A 13 3.17 -0.20 13.69
CA ALA A 13 2.50 -1.37 13.15
C ALA A 13 3.30 -2.65 13.38
N ARG A 14 4.61 -2.60 13.07
CA ARG A 14 5.60 -3.65 13.36
C ARG A 14 5.64 -4.05 14.84
N ARG A 15 5.69 -3.07 15.75
CA ARG A 15 5.70 -3.30 17.19
C ARG A 15 4.45 -4.02 17.71
N TYR A 16 3.29 -3.68 17.16
CA TYR A 16 1.99 -4.16 17.64
C TYR A 16 1.38 -5.25 16.75
N ASP A 17 2.15 -5.78 15.80
CA ASP A 17 1.71 -6.76 14.80
C ASP A 17 0.38 -6.37 14.11
N ALA A 18 0.30 -5.09 13.73
CA ALA A 18 -0.88 -4.53 13.07
C ALA A 18 -0.65 -4.42 11.57
N LEU A 19 -1.69 -4.70 10.77
CA LEU A 19 -1.67 -4.49 9.32
C LEU A 19 -2.15 -3.08 8.97
N LEU A 20 -1.29 -2.29 8.35
CA LEU A 20 -1.63 -0.99 7.76
C LEU A 20 -2.14 -1.19 6.33
N ILE A 21 -3.31 -0.62 6.04
CA ILE A 21 -3.88 -0.58 4.69
C ILE A 21 -3.94 0.89 4.25
N SER A 22 -3.14 1.27 3.25
CA SER A 22 -3.18 2.60 2.65
C SER A 22 -3.99 2.61 1.36
N ASP A 23 -4.84 3.63 1.17
CA ASP A 23 -5.48 3.93 -0.11
C ASP A 23 -4.61 4.95 -0.86
N ASP A 24 -3.70 4.45 -1.70
CA ASP A 24 -2.66 5.26 -2.36
C ASP A 24 -3.06 5.72 -3.77
N VAL A 25 -4.35 5.62 -4.12
CA VAL A 25 -4.90 6.09 -5.41
C VAL A 25 -4.58 7.57 -5.68
N TYR A 26 -4.43 8.35 -4.61
CA TYR A 26 -4.15 9.78 -4.68
C TYR A 26 -2.64 10.12 -4.72
N ASP A 27 -1.75 9.16 -4.46
CA ASP A 27 -0.31 9.40 -4.62
C ASP A 27 0.07 9.58 -6.11
N PHE A 28 -0.76 9.08 -7.04
CA PHE A 28 -0.66 9.37 -8.49
C PHE A 28 -1.16 10.77 -8.87
N LEU A 29 -1.87 11.45 -7.96
CA LEU A 29 -2.55 12.73 -8.20
C LEU A 29 -1.88 13.86 -7.39
N GLN A 30 -0.55 13.92 -7.39
CA GLN A 30 0.18 15.01 -6.74
C GLN A 30 0.18 16.26 -7.62
N TRP A 31 -0.52 17.31 -7.19
CA TRP A 31 -0.44 18.63 -7.80
C TRP A 31 0.65 19.47 -7.13
N PRO A 32 1.63 19.98 -7.89
CA PRO A 32 2.60 20.92 -7.34
C PRO A 32 1.88 22.19 -6.87
N LEU A 33 2.07 22.55 -5.61
CA LEU A 33 1.53 23.78 -5.03
C LEU A 33 2.29 25.04 -5.50
N HIS A 34 3.40 24.85 -6.22
CA HIS A 34 4.33 25.87 -6.70
C HIS A 34 4.94 25.41 -8.03
N ASP A 35 5.18 26.33 -8.97
CA ASP A 35 5.84 26.08 -10.27
C ASP A 35 7.35 25.78 -10.13
N SER A 36 7.74 25.06 -9.08
CA SER A 36 9.10 24.57 -8.90
C SER A 36 9.36 23.43 -9.87
N PHE A 37 10.24 23.69 -10.84
CA PHE A 37 10.78 22.69 -11.76
C PHE A 37 12.24 22.37 -11.37
N PRO A 38 12.60 21.08 -11.21
CA PRO A 38 11.75 19.89 -11.31
C PRO A 38 10.77 19.73 -10.13
N PRO A 39 9.65 18.99 -10.31
CA PRO A 39 8.72 18.73 -9.22
C PRO A 39 9.42 18.02 -8.06
N PRO A 40 8.96 18.25 -6.81
CA PRO A 40 9.55 17.59 -5.65
C PRO A 40 9.44 16.06 -5.77
N PRO A 41 10.43 15.31 -5.26
CA PRO A 41 10.41 13.85 -5.33
C PRO A 41 9.20 13.30 -4.58
N THR A 42 8.56 12.29 -5.16
CA THR A 42 7.46 11.57 -4.53
C THR A 42 7.95 10.89 -3.24
N LEU A 43 7.21 11.08 -2.16
CA LEU A 43 7.54 10.43 -0.89
C LEU A 43 7.22 8.92 -0.99
N PRO A 44 8.08 8.03 -0.48
CA PRO A 44 7.84 6.58 -0.52
C PRO A 44 6.57 6.19 0.24
N ARG A 45 5.82 5.22 -0.28
CA ARG A 45 4.56 4.75 0.31
C ARG A 45 4.82 3.94 1.57
N LEU A 46 3.76 3.67 2.34
CA LEU A 46 3.89 2.88 3.57
C LEU A 46 4.41 1.46 3.29
N CYS A 47 3.92 0.80 2.23
CA CYS A 47 4.41 -0.52 1.82
C CYS A 47 5.88 -0.48 1.37
N ASP A 48 6.30 0.56 0.66
CA ASP A 48 7.70 0.69 0.20
C ASP A 48 8.64 0.90 1.40
N ILE A 49 8.20 1.70 2.38
CA ILE A 49 8.93 1.92 3.63
C ILE A 49 9.05 0.60 4.39
N ASP A 50 7.95 -0.13 4.58
CA ASP A 50 7.94 -1.41 5.29
C ASP A 50 8.90 -2.43 4.64
N LEU A 51 8.83 -2.59 3.32
CA LEU A 51 9.75 -3.43 2.54
C LEU A 51 11.22 -3.02 2.70
N SER A 52 11.50 -1.71 2.71
CA SER A 52 12.87 -1.19 2.87
C SER A 52 13.45 -1.41 4.26
N MET A 53 12.61 -1.58 5.30
CA MET A 53 13.07 -1.79 6.66
C MET A 53 13.44 -3.26 6.98
N GLY A 54 13.22 -4.18 6.03
CA GLY A 54 13.67 -5.56 6.11
C GLY A 54 12.92 -6.44 7.13
N PRO A 55 13.28 -7.74 7.19
CA PRO A 55 12.60 -8.75 8.00
C PRO A 55 12.61 -8.42 9.50
N GLU A 56 11.53 -8.75 10.20
CA GLU A 56 11.42 -8.59 11.65
C GLU A 56 11.44 -9.93 12.38
N ALA A 57 11.93 -9.94 13.62
CA ALA A 57 11.84 -11.11 14.50
C ALA A 57 10.37 -11.51 14.79
N ASN A 58 9.45 -10.55 14.78
CA ASN A 58 8.01 -10.78 15.01
C ASN A 58 7.25 -11.21 13.75
N ASP A 59 7.89 -11.25 12.58
CA ASP A 59 7.27 -11.66 11.32
C ASP A 59 8.14 -12.74 10.63
N PRO A 60 8.09 -13.99 11.15
CA PRO A 60 8.90 -15.09 10.62
C PRO A 60 8.53 -15.48 9.18
N HIS A 61 7.36 -15.06 8.69
CA HIS A 61 6.88 -15.36 7.35
C HIS A 61 7.10 -14.22 6.35
N ASN A 62 7.66 -13.08 6.80
CA ASN A 62 7.81 -11.87 5.99
C ASN A 62 6.47 -11.44 5.35
N PHE A 63 5.37 -11.60 6.08
CA PHE A 63 4.04 -11.17 5.66
C PHE A 63 3.96 -9.65 5.50
N GLY A 64 4.79 -8.88 6.22
CA GLY A 64 4.81 -7.43 6.17
C GLY A 64 3.62 -6.80 6.90
N HIS A 65 3.80 -5.55 7.29
CA HIS A 65 2.87 -4.79 8.13
C HIS A 65 2.23 -3.61 7.40
N ALA A 66 2.57 -3.37 6.13
CA ALA A 66 1.92 -2.36 5.31
C ALA A 66 1.61 -2.83 3.88
N ILE A 67 0.36 -2.60 3.46
CA ILE A 67 -0.12 -2.84 2.10
C ILE A 67 -0.70 -1.56 1.50
N SER A 68 -0.51 -1.39 0.20
CA SER A 68 -1.07 -0.31 -0.62
C SER A 68 -2.23 -0.86 -1.46
N ASN A 69 -3.39 -0.22 -1.37
CA ASN A 69 -4.57 -0.51 -2.16
C ASN A 69 -4.72 0.55 -3.27
N GLY A 70 -4.65 0.11 -4.51
CA GLY A 70 -4.82 0.91 -5.72
C GLY A 70 -6.15 0.64 -6.43
N SER A 71 -6.66 1.65 -7.14
CA SER A 71 -7.90 1.58 -7.90
C SER A 71 -7.86 2.48 -9.12
N PHE A 72 -8.36 1.98 -10.26
CA PHE A 72 -8.55 2.80 -11.46
C PHE A 72 -9.78 3.71 -11.36
N SER A 73 -10.62 3.55 -10.33
CA SER A 73 -11.90 4.25 -10.21
C SER A 73 -11.75 5.78 -10.18
N LYS A 74 -10.63 6.28 -9.67
CA LYS A 74 -10.34 7.73 -9.59
C LYS A 74 -9.34 8.22 -10.64
N ILE A 75 -8.78 7.31 -11.43
CA ILE A 75 -7.78 7.61 -12.47
C ILE A 75 -8.43 7.56 -13.85
N ALA A 76 -9.11 6.45 -14.17
CA ALA A 76 -9.76 6.23 -15.46
C ALA A 76 -11.29 6.41 -15.39
N GLY A 77 -11.90 5.99 -14.28
CA GLY A 77 -13.33 6.19 -14.02
C GLY A 77 -13.97 5.05 -13.24
N PRO A 78 -15.08 5.30 -12.53
CA PRO A 78 -15.66 4.37 -11.57
C PRO A 78 -16.20 3.07 -12.21
N GLY A 79 -16.50 3.08 -13.50
CA GLY A 79 -17.00 1.93 -14.24
C GLY A 79 -15.98 0.81 -14.49
N MET A 80 -14.70 1.06 -14.24
CA MET A 80 -13.63 0.08 -14.46
C MET A 80 -13.67 -1.10 -13.50
N ARG A 81 -14.19 -0.89 -12.27
CA ARG A 81 -14.33 -1.93 -11.22
C ARG A 81 -13.09 -2.79 -11.01
N THR A 82 -11.91 -2.21 -11.25
CA THR A 82 -10.61 -2.87 -11.22
C THR A 82 -9.64 -2.03 -10.39
N GLY A 83 -8.80 -2.75 -9.66
CA GLY A 83 -7.78 -2.21 -8.77
C GLY A 83 -6.68 -3.24 -8.58
N TRP A 84 -5.75 -2.94 -7.71
CA TRP A 84 -4.64 -3.82 -7.40
C TRP A 84 -4.18 -3.59 -5.96
N VAL A 85 -3.48 -4.57 -5.40
CA VAL A 85 -2.87 -4.47 -4.07
C VAL A 85 -1.38 -4.67 -4.21
N GLU A 86 -0.60 -3.87 -3.52
CA GLU A 86 0.86 -3.96 -3.44
C GLU A 86 1.27 -4.18 -1.98
N GLY A 87 2.26 -5.03 -1.76
CA GLY A 87 2.70 -5.40 -0.42
C GLY A 87 3.86 -6.39 -0.49
N SER A 88 4.14 -7.05 0.64
CA SER A 88 5.16 -8.09 0.69
C SER A 88 4.85 -9.26 -0.25
N ARG A 89 5.89 -9.96 -0.68
CA ARG A 89 5.72 -11.14 -1.53
C ARG A 89 4.88 -12.22 -0.84
N ALA A 90 5.05 -12.41 0.47
CA ALA A 90 4.29 -13.40 1.22
C ALA A 90 2.82 -13.00 1.34
N PHE A 91 2.54 -11.71 1.57
CA PHE A 91 1.17 -11.18 1.58
C PHE A 91 0.47 -11.40 0.25
N ILE A 92 1.10 -11.00 -0.85
CA ILE A 92 0.52 -11.10 -2.20
C ILE A 92 0.31 -12.56 -2.61
N ALA A 93 1.23 -13.46 -2.23
CA ALA A 93 1.03 -14.89 -2.44
C ALA A 93 -0.21 -15.41 -1.68
N GLY A 94 -0.34 -15.07 -0.40
CA GLY A 94 -1.52 -15.44 0.41
C GLY A 94 -2.82 -14.83 -0.12
N LEU A 95 -2.78 -13.57 -0.59
CA LEU A 95 -3.92 -12.90 -1.20
C LEU A 95 -4.33 -13.57 -2.53
N GLY A 96 -3.36 -14.03 -3.33
CA GLY A 96 -3.62 -14.78 -4.56
C GLY A 96 -4.35 -16.09 -4.30
N ASP A 97 -4.05 -16.74 -3.18
CA ASP A 97 -4.67 -18.01 -2.76
C ASP A 97 -6.05 -17.82 -2.09
N THR A 98 -6.44 -16.58 -1.77
CA THR A 98 -7.79 -16.31 -1.23
C THR A 98 -8.87 -16.36 -2.30
N ALA A 99 -9.99 -17.00 -1.95
CA ALA A 99 -11.09 -17.35 -2.87
C ALA A 99 -11.73 -16.16 -3.61
N SER A 100 -11.59 -14.92 -3.11
CA SER A 100 -12.06 -13.70 -3.78
C SER A 100 -11.32 -13.37 -5.09
N THR A 101 -10.12 -13.93 -5.29
CA THR A 101 -9.32 -13.76 -6.51
C THR A 101 -9.52 -14.92 -7.49
N LEU A 102 -9.78 -16.13 -6.96
CA LEU A 102 -10.06 -17.35 -7.74
C LEU A 102 -11.51 -17.47 -8.20
N SER A 103 -12.44 -16.76 -7.55
CA SER A 103 -13.83 -16.65 -7.94
C SER A 103 -14.12 -15.17 -8.19
N GLY A 104 -14.34 -14.77 -9.45
CA GLY A 104 -14.64 -13.39 -9.86
C GLY A 104 -15.99 -12.84 -9.37
N GLY A 105 -16.41 -13.16 -8.15
CA GLY A 105 -17.58 -12.63 -7.46
C GLY A 105 -17.16 -11.54 -6.48
N ALA A 106 -17.68 -10.34 -6.66
CA ALA A 106 -17.46 -9.18 -5.80
C ALA A 106 -17.64 -9.52 -4.30
N PRO A 107 -16.69 -9.18 -3.41
CA PRO A 107 -16.97 -9.16 -1.99
C PRO A 107 -17.74 -7.87 -1.68
N MET A 108 -19.07 -7.97 -1.65
CA MET A 108 -19.90 -7.08 -0.85
C MET A 108 -20.15 -7.75 0.50
N LEU A 109 -19.64 -7.12 1.55
CA LEU A 109 -20.37 -6.92 2.81
C LEU A 109 -20.23 -5.45 3.18
#